data_AF-A0A7W5ZTX5-F1
#
_entry.id   AF-A0A7W5ZTX5-F1
#
_cell.length_a   1.000
_cell.length_b   1.000
_cell.length_c   1.000
_cell.angle_alpha   90.00
_cell.angle_beta   90.00
_cell.angle_gamma   90.00
#
_symmetry.space_group_name_H-M   'P 1'
#
loop_
_entity.id
_entity.type
_entity.pdbx_description
1 polymer ?
#
loop_
_entity_poly.entity_id
_entity_poly.type
_entity_poly.pdbx_seq_one_letter_code
_entity_poly.pdbx_strand_id
1 'polypeptide(L)'
;MFSKSKNVAELAAQTSHVQILNPDFGDEILYIEGQPRDYRFDARNGTFKLGEEEILTDHNGQPLKSFTFQPLAWRIFTDTLFGREREETWAEIFFVDSENCLSVIMFNNSSVKELQKLIQPLFYKRKKLSEVVLTMTPESHENTKIKPKATYFIAKFKMEDAMPERIEAFGQYADCNRIYRLDTLTNGAIYHFVADCFYNALAEQEKEEPIIEEFKQAA
;
A
#
# COMPACT_ATOMS: atom_id res chain seq x y z
N MET A 1 0.39 -10.00 36.76
CA MET A 1 0.58 -8.98 35.71
C MET A 1 2.04 -9.02 35.27
N PHE A 2 2.34 -9.76 34.20
CA PHE A 2 3.65 -9.74 33.56
C PHE A 2 3.43 -9.53 32.06
N SER A 3 3.76 -8.31 31.64
CA SER A 3 4.17 -7.86 30.31
C SER A 3 4.16 -8.92 29.18
N LYS A 4 3.08 -8.97 28.40
CA LYS A 4 3.07 -9.61 27.06
C LYS A 4 3.89 -8.81 26.03
N SER A 5 4.08 -7.50 26.23
CA SER A 5 4.77 -6.60 25.30
C SER A 5 6.27 -6.88 25.14
N LYS A 6 6.96 -7.27 26.23
CA LYS A 6 8.40 -7.62 26.15
C LYS A 6 8.73 -8.82 25.25
N ASN A 7 7.80 -9.77 25.08
CA ASN A 7 8.08 -11.00 24.34
C ASN A 7 7.97 -10.81 22.81
N VAL A 8 7.17 -9.84 22.35
CA VAL A 8 7.00 -9.55 20.91
C VAL A 8 8.21 -8.77 20.37
N ALA A 9 8.73 -7.81 21.16
CA ALA A 9 9.92 -7.04 20.79
C ALA A 9 11.20 -7.90 20.74
N GLU A 10 11.36 -8.88 21.65
CA GLU A 10 12.50 -9.81 21.63
C GLU A 10 12.44 -10.81 20.46
N LEU A 11 11.24 -11.23 20.03
CA LEU A 11 11.07 -12.05 18.82
C LEU A 11 11.34 -11.26 17.52
N ALA A 12 10.95 -9.99 17.47
CA ALA A 12 11.25 -9.11 16.34
C ALA A 12 12.77 -8.87 16.17
N ALA A 13 13.51 -8.79 17.29
CA ALA A 13 14.96 -8.56 17.29
C ALA A 13 15.81 -9.75 16.80
N GLN A 14 15.26 -10.97 16.74
CA GLN A 14 15.99 -12.19 16.32
C GLN A 14 15.76 -12.56 14.84
N THR A 15 14.92 -11.82 14.13
CA THR A 15 14.60 -12.12 12.74
C THR A 15 15.34 -11.14 11.83
N SER A 16 15.91 -11.61 10.73
CA SER A 16 16.51 -10.78 9.67
C SER A 16 15.46 -9.99 8.87
N HIS A 17 14.33 -9.67 9.50
CA HIS A 17 13.12 -9.08 8.94
C HIS A 17 12.78 -7.90 9.83
N VAL A 18 12.87 -6.67 9.32
CA VAL A 18 12.36 -5.52 10.07
C VAL A 18 10.84 -5.52 9.89
N GLN A 19 10.14 -5.77 10.99
CA GLN A 19 8.70 -5.54 11.07
C GLN A 19 8.47 -4.05 11.27
N ILE A 20 7.85 -3.41 10.30
CA ILE A 20 7.39 -2.01 10.41
C ILE A 20 5.97 -2.05 10.99
N LEU A 21 5.86 -2.61 12.19
CA LEU A 21 4.62 -2.71 12.92
C LEU A 21 4.89 -2.12 14.29
N ASN A 22 4.24 -1.00 14.63
CA ASN A 22 4.29 -0.49 15.98
C ASN A 22 3.66 -1.54 16.93
N PRO A 23 4.34 -2.07 17.95
CA PRO A 23 3.73 -3.04 18.87
C PRO A 23 2.64 -2.43 19.79
N ASP A 24 2.65 -1.12 19.98
CA ASP A 24 1.73 -0.38 20.85
C ASP A 24 0.71 0.41 19.98
N PHE A 25 -0.32 -0.27 19.49
CA PHE A 25 -1.42 0.36 18.75
C PHE A 25 -2.32 1.15 19.73
N GLY A 26 -2.36 2.49 19.61
CA GLY A 26 -3.16 3.35 20.50
C GLY A 26 -2.85 4.85 20.45
N ASP A 27 -1.71 5.25 19.85
CA ASP A 27 -1.37 6.66 19.62
C ASP A 27 -2.03 7.23 18.35
N GLU A 28 -2.11 8.56 18.28
CA GLU A 28 -2.64 9.30 17.12
C GLU A 28 -1.86 8.93 15.84
N ILE A 29 -2.58 8.42 14.83
CA ILE A 29 -1.99 8.13 13.52
C ILE A 29 -1.82 9.46 12.77
N LEU A 30 -0.57 9.79 12.44
CA LEU A 30 -0.23 10.99 11.70
C LEU A 30 -0.57 10.83 10.21
N TYR A 31 -1.37 11.75 9.70
CA TYR A 31 -1.77 11.76 8.30
C TYR A 31 -2.13 13.17 7.85
N ILE A 32 -1.46 13.65 6.81
CA ILE A 32 -1.90 14.82 6.06
C ILE A 32 -2.85 14.31 4.98
N GLU A 33 -4.13 14.71 5.04
CA GLU A 33 -5.17 14.21 4.14
C GLU A 33 -4.74 14.31 2.66
N GLY A 34 -4.77 13.19 1.94
CA GLY A 34 -4.34 13.06 0.54
C GLY A 34 -2.83 12.97 0.33
N GLN A 35 -2.00 13.06 1.38
CA GLN A 35 -0.54 13.02 1.32
C GLN A 35 0.02 11.97 2.31
N PRO A 36 -0.29 10.68 2.13
CA PRO A 36 0.33 9.62 2.92
C PRO A 36 1.85 9.58 2.70
N ARG A 37 2.57 9.06 3.69
CA ARG A 37 4.02 8.88 3.62
C ARG A 37 4.38 7.85 2.53
N ASP A 38 5.24 8.26 1.60
CA ASP A 38 5.51 7.51 0.36
C ASP A 38 6.59 6.43 0.58
N TYR A 39 6.21 5.16 0.48
CA TYR A 39 7.13 4.03 0.40
C TYR A 39 7.19 3.50 -1.03
N ARG A 40 8.40 3.12 -1.48
CA ARG A 40 8.61 2.64 -2.85
C ARG A 40 9.31 1.30 -2.88
N PHE A 41 8.88 0.44 -3.81
CA PHE A 41 9.64 -0.74 -4.21
C PHE A 41 10.40 -0.44 -5.50
N ASP A 42 11.73 -0.36 -5.40
CA ASP A 42 12.61 -0.17 -6.56
C ASP A 42 12.81 -1.52 -7.27
N ALA A 43 11.97 -1.81 -8.25
CA ALA A 43 12.03 -3.03 -9.03
C ALA A 43 13.31 -3.16 -9.90
N ARG A 44 14.12 -2.10 -10.04
CA ARG A 44 15.41 -2.18 -10.75
C ARG A 44 16.47 -2.77 -9.83
N ASN A 45 16.51 -2.35 -8.57
CA ASN A 45 17.55 -2.72 -7.62
C ASN A 45 17.10 -3.77 -6.60
N GLY A 46 15.81 -4.06 -6.51
CA GLY A 46 15.25 -4.96 -5.51
C GLY A 46 15.31 -4.39 -4.10
N THR A 47 15.21 -3.07 -3.94
CA THR A 47 15.32 -2.38 -2.66
C THR A 47 14.02 -1.67 -2.29
N PHE A 48 13.79 -1.47 -0.99
CA PHE A 48 12.69 -0.65 -0.49
C PHE A 48 13.19 0.74 -0.13
N LYS A 49 12.38 1.77 -0.39
CA LYS A 49 12.74 3.15 -0.11
C LYS A 49 11.64 3.89 0.64
N LEU A 50 12.06 4.86 1.44
CA LEU A 50 11.23 5.94 1.94
C LEU A 50 11.43 7.18 1.04
N GLY A 51 10.34 7.69 0.48
CA GLY A 51 10.39 8.69 -0.57
C GLY A 51 11.19 8.22 -1.79
N GLU A 52 11.98 9.11 -2.38
CA GLU A 52 12.67 8.84 -3.64
C GLU A 52 14.05 8.19 -3.47
N GLU A 53 14.76 8.56 -2.41
CA GLU A 53 16.21 8.32 -2.28
C GLU A 53 16.58 7.42 -1.10
N GLU A 54 15.86 7.49 0.01
CA GLU A 54 16.26 6.83 1.26
C GLU A 54 16.02 5.33 1.18
N ILE A 55 17.09 4.53 1.09
CA ILE A 55 17.00 3.07 1.11
C ILE A 55 16.75 2.61 2.55
N LEU A 56 15.71 1.81 2.73
CA LEU A 56 15.42 1.21 4.03
C LEU A 56 16.44 0.13 4.36
N THR A 57 16.98 0.17 5.58
CA THR A 57 17.98 -0.78 6.06
C THR A 57 17.53 -1.54 7.31
N ASP A 58 18.13 -2.70 7.54
CA ASP A 58 18.04 -3.43 8.80
C ASP A 58 18.91 -2.78 9.90
N HIS A 59 18.90 -3.37 11.09
CA HIS A 59 19.67 -2.91 12.25
C HIS A 59 21.20 -2.94 12.03
N ASN A 60 21.69 -3.63 11.00
CA ASN A 60 23.10 -3.68 10.62
C ASN A 60 23.43 -2.70 9.49
N GLY A 61 22.49 -1.85 9.09
CA GLY A 61 22.66 -0.90 7.98
C GLY A 61 22.64 -1.57 6.60
N GLN A 62 22.18 -2.82 6.48
CA GLN A 62 22.06 -3.50 5.18
C GLN A 62 20.67 -3.26 4.58
N PRO A 63 20.53 -3.15 3.25
CA PRO A 63 19.22 -2.99 2.61
C PRO A 63 18.22 -4.07 3.06
N LEU A 64 16.98 -3.66 3.35
CA LEU A 64 15.93 -4.58 3.78
C LEU A 64 15.69 -5.66 2.72
N LYS A 65 15.72 -6.92 3.18
CA LYS A 65 15.46 -8.11 2.34
C LYS A 65 13.98 -8.42 2.22
N SER A 66 13.19 -7.96 3.17
CA SER A 66 11.73 -8.11 3.18
C SER A 66 11.09 -6.88 3.79
N PHE A 67 9.83 -6.67 3.46
CA PHE A 67 9.03 -5.55 3.93
C PHE A 67 7.67 -6.06 4.38
N THR A 68 7.38 -5.92 5.66
CA THR A 68 6.19 -6.52 6.29
C THR A 68 5.25 -5.43 6.81
N PHE A 69 3.99 -5.48 6.41
CA PHE A 69 2.96 -4.50 6.76
C PHE A 69 1.56 -5.12 6.75
N GLN A 70 0.62 -4.52 7.49
CA GLN A 70 -0.80 -4.86 7.44
C GLN A 70 -1.52 -3.82 6.57
N PRO A 71 -2.15 -4.21 5.45
CA PRO A 71 -3.00 -3.30 4.68
C PRO A 71 -4.10 -2.68 5.54
N LEU A 72 -4.39 -1.42 5.30
CA LEU A 72 -5.47 -0.68 5.94
C LEU A 72 -6.54 -0.32 4.90
N ALA A 73 -6.11 0.29 3.78
CA ALA A 73 -6.92 0.52 2.59
C ALA A 73 -6.13 0.11 1.35
N TRP A 74 -6.81 -0.09 0.23
CA TRP A 74 -6.15 -0.45 -1.03
C TRP A 74 -7.02 -0.12 -2.24
N ARG A 75 -6.36 -0.05 -3.39
CA ARG A 75 -7.00 -0.16 -4.69
C ARG A 75 -6.11 -0.87 -5.70
N ILE A 76 -6.72 -1.66 -6.57
CA ILE A 76 -6.15 -2.14 -7.81
C ILE A 76 -6.93 -1.48 -8.93
N PHE A 77 -6.22 -0.79 -9.80
CA PHE A 77 -6.81 0.01 -10.85
C PHE A 77 -5.88 0.07 -12.05
N THR A 78 -6.42 0.45 -13.20
CA THR A 78 -5.67 0.68 -14.41
C THR A 78 -5.69 2.16 -14.71
N ASP A 79 -4.51 2.74 -14.97
CA ASP A 79 -4.36 4.16 -15.29
C ASP A 79 -2.99 4.49 -15.89
N THR A 80 -2.86 5.68 -16.45
CA THR A 80 -1.62 6.28 -16.93
C THR A 80 -1.14 7.32 -15.90
N LEU A 81 -0.22 6.91 -15.02
CA LEU A 81 0.29 7.75 -13.93
C LEU A 81 1.71 8.25 -14.19
N PHE A 82 2.11 9.29 -13.44
CA PHE A 82 3.48 9.79 -13.35
C PHE A 82 4.12 10.18 -14.70
N GLY A 83 3.32 10.75 -15.60
CA GLY A 83 3.77 11.17 -16.93
C GLY A 83 4.21 10.02 -17.84
N ARG A 84 3.84 8.78 -17.54
CA ARG A 84 4.06 7.63 -18.43
C ARG A 84 3.15 7.76 -19.65
N GLU A 85 3.55 7.17 -20.77
CA GLU A 85 2.74 7.14 -22.00
C GLU A 85 1.80 5.95 -22.06
N ARG A 86 2.09 4.91 -21.27
CA ARG A 86 1.40 3.63 -21.30
C ARG A 86 0.55 3.46 -20.06
N GLU A 87 -0.67 3.01 -20.30
CA GLU A 87 -1.57 2.51 -19.28
C GLU A 87 -1.00 1.25 -18.60
N GLU A 88 -1.00 1.25 -17.27
CA GLU A 88 -0.53 0.13 -16.45
C GLU A 88 -1.57 -0.25 -15.40
N THR A 89 -1.53 -1.50 -14.95
CA THR A 89 -2.26 -1.91 -13.75
C THR A 89 -1.39 -1.60 -12.53
N TRP A 90 -1.99 -0.85 -11.60
CA TRP A 90 -1.42 -0.43 -10.33
C TRP A 90 -2.11 -1.15 -9.18
N ALA A 91 -1.36 -1.48 -8.14
CA ALA A 91 -1.88 -1.76 -6.83
C ALA A 91 -1.31 -0.73 -5.87
N GLU A 92 -2.18 0.05 -5.25
CA GLU A 92 -1.82 1.00 -4.20
C GLU A 92 -2.37 0.47 -2.88
N ILE A 93 -1.50 0.39 -1.88
CA ILE A 93 -1.85 -0.15 -0.56
C ILE A 93 -1.42 0.83 0.52
N PHE A 94 -2.38 1.21 1.36
CA PHE A 94 -2.17 2.07 2.50
C PHE A 94 -1.97 1.22 3.75
N PHE A 95 -1.10 1.64 4.64
CA PHE A 95 -0.79 0.95 5.90
C PHE A 95 -0.30 1.98 6.93
N VAL A 96 -0.25 1.58 8.20
CA VAL A 96 0.39 2.39 9.25
C VAL A 96 1.78 1.86 9.48
N ASP A 97 2.79 2.73 9.41
CA ASP A 97 4.19 2.37 9.61
C ASP A 97 4.57 2.27 11.11
N SER A 98 5.85 2.03 11.39
CA SER A 98 6.37 1.89 12.75
C SER A 98 6.41 3.20 13.53
N GLU A 99 6.25 4.34 12.85
CA GLU A 99 6.21 5.67 13.45
C GLU A 99 4.76 6.21 13.54
N ASN A 100 3.76 5.33 13.44
CA ASN A 100 2.34 5.67 13.43
C ASN A 100 1.96 6.66 12.32
N CYS A 101 2.63 6.63 11.17
CA CYS A 101 2.25 7.45 10.02
C CYS A 101 1.42 6.64 9.03
N LEU A 102 0.31 7.22 8.54
CA LEU A 102 -0.40 6.65 7.40
C LEU A 102 0.52 6.75 6.18
N SER A 103 0.84 5.58 5.64
CA SER A 103 1.83 5.36 4.62
C SER A 103 1.21 4.64 3.43
N VAL A 104 1.88 4.73 2.27
CA VAL A 104 1.42 4.11 1.04
C VAL A 104 2.57 3.43 0.34
N ILE A 105 2.31 2.28 -0.28
CA ILE A 105 3.23 1.63 -1.21
C ILE A 105 2.49 1.24 -2.49
N MET A 106 3.14 1.47 -3.63
CA MET A 106 2.59 1.15 -4.95
C MET A 106 3.40 0.08 -5.67
N PHE A 107 2.66 -0.78 -6.39
CA PHE A 107 3.19 -1.81 -7.27
C PHE A 107 2.57 -1.65 -8.65
N ASN A 108 3.29 -2.08 -9.69
CA ASN A 108 2.75 -2.19 -11.03
C ASN A 108 3.02 -3.57 -11.65
N ASN A 109 2.31 -3.86 -12.75
CA ASN A 109 2.59 -4.98 -13.66
C ASN A 109 2.74 -6.34 -12.94
N SER A 110 3.93 -6.95 -13.02
CA SER A 110 4.17 -8.31 -12.53
C SER A 110 4.01 -8.42 -11.01
N SER A 111 4.38 -7.39 -10.25
CA SER A 111 4.18 -7.37 -8.80
C SER A 111 2.69 -7.34 -8.43
N VAL A 112 1.87 -6.63 -9.21
CA VAL A 112 0.40 -6.63 -9.03
C VAL A 112 -0.17 -8.03 -9.29
N LYS A 113 0.33 -8.74 -10.30
CA LYS A 113 -0.09 -10.12 -10.57
C LYS A 113 0.23 -11.06 -9.42
N GLU A 114 1.38 -10.89 -8.76
CA GLU A 114 1.72 -11.69 -7.57
C GLU A 114 0.78 -11.38 -6.39
N LEU A 115 0.41 -10.12 -6.18
CA LEU A 115 -0.59 -9.73 -5.18
C LEU A 115 -1.98 -10.32 -5.49
N GLN A 116 -2.43 -10.25 -6.74
CA GLN A 116 -3.73 -10.80 -7.17
C GLN A 116 -3.85 -12.31 -6.92
N LYS A 117 -2.75 -13.07 -7.07
CA LYS A 117 -2.71 -14.50 -6.73
C LYS A 117 -2.97 -14.77 -5.24
N LEU A 118 -2.66 -13.83 -4.34
CA LEU A 118 -2.99 -13.94 -2.90
C LEU A 118 -4.41 -13.50 -2.58
N ILE A 119 -4.93 -12.51 -3.30
CA ILE A 119 -6.31 -12.02 -3.09
C ILE A 119 -7.33 -13.14 -3.36
N GLN A 120 -7.11 -13.98 -4.37
CA GLN A 120 -8.03 -15.05 -4.72
C GLN A 120 -8.27 -16.05 -3.55
N PRO A 121 -7.23 -16.62 -2.90
CA PRO A 121 -7.41 -17.42 -1.69
C PRO A 121 -8.11 -16.68 -0.53
N LEU A 122 -7.86 -15.38 -0.32
CA LEU A 122 -8.51 -14.61 0.73
C LEU A 122 -10.01 -14.48 0.49
N PHE A 123 -10.40 -14.24 -0.76
CA PHE A 123 -11.81 -14.19 -1.17
C PHE A 123 -12.56 -15.48 -0.79
N TYR A 124 -12.00 -16.64 -1.11
CA TYR A 124 -12.61 -17.93 -0.75
C TYR A 124 -12.60 -18.23 0.75
N LYS A 125 -11.72 -17.56 1.52
CA LYS A 125 -11.72 -17.58 2.99
C LYS A 125 -12.64 -16.53 3.61
N ARG A 126 -13.33 -15.72 2.80
CA ARG A 126 -14.14 -14.57 3.26
C ARG A 126 -13.33 -13.57 4.10
N LYS A 127 -12.05 -13.42 3.78
CA LYS A 127 -11.15 -12.45 4.42
C LYS A 127 -10.81 -11.30 3.48
N LYS A 128 -10.64 -10.11 4.04
CA LYS A 128 -10.14 -8.90 3.37
C LYS A 128 -8.62 -8.79 3.51
N LEU A 129 -7.99 -7.93 2.70
CA LEU A 129 -6.56 -7.62 2.82
C LEU A 129 -6.22 -6.97 4.17
N SER A 130 -7.15 -6.25 4.78
CA SER A 130 -6.97 -5.66 6.12
C SER A 130 -6.91 -6.68 7.26
N GLU A 131 -7.29 -7.93 7.00
CA GLU A 131 -7.31 -9.01 7.99
C GLU A 131 -6.05 -9.88 7.93
N VAL A 132 -5.05 -9.48 7.15
CA VAL A 132 -3.77 -10.18 7.02
C VAL A 132 -2.57 -9.24 7.13
N VAL A 133 -1.45 -9.79 7.55
CA VAL A 133 -0.13 -9.17 7.45
C VAL A 133 0.53 -9.68 6.18
N LEU A 134 0.93 -8.77 5.30
CA LEU A 134 1.68 -9.08 4.08
C LEU A 134 3.17 -8.95 4.36
N THR A 135 3.94 -9.97 3.95
CA THR A 135 5.40 -9.89 3.86
C THR A 135 5.81 -9.94 2.42
N MET A 136 6.42 -8.86 1.94
CA MET A 136 6.96 -8.71 0.60
C MET A 136 8.44 -9.08 0.57
N THR A 137 8.90 -9.72 -0.51
CA THR A 137 10.31 -10.04 -0.76
C THR A 137 10.65 -9.78 -2.24
N PRO A 138 11.79 -9.13 -2.57
CA PRO A 138 12.23 -8.97 -3.95
C PRO A 138 12.74 -10.30 -4.53
N GLU A 139 12.19 -10.75 -5.66
CA GLU A 139 12.69 -11.90 -6.43
C GLU A 139 13.33 -11.42 -7.73
N SER A 140 14.58 -11.80 -7.97
CA SER A 140 15.33 -11.42 -9.18
C SER A 140 14.90 -12.24 -10.39
N HIS A 141 14.69 -11.57 -11.52
CA HIS A 141 14.39 -12.14 -12.81
C HIS A 141 15.29 -11.56 -13.90
N GLU A 142 15.61 -12.38 -14.90
CA GLU A 142 16.35 -11.93 -16.09
C GLU A 142 15.39 -11.63 -17.24
N ASN A 143 15.55 -10.47 -17.87
CA ASN A 143 14.89 -10.18 -19.13
C ASN A 143 15.69 -10.81 -20.28
N THR A 144 15.21 -11.95 -20.76
CA THR A 144 15.84 -12.72 -21.86
C THR A 144 15.59 -12.12 -23.25
N LYS A 145 14.74 -11.09 -23.37
CA LYS A 145 14.35 -10.48 -24.65
C LYS A 145 15.29 -9.36 -25.13
N ILE A 146 16.13 -8.82 -24.24
CA ILE A 146 17.07 -7.73 -24.53
C ILE A 146 18.52 -8.21 -24.36
N LYS A 147 19.43 -7.64 -25.17
CA LYS A 147 20.88 -7.89 -25.11
C LYS A 147 21.61 -6.55 -24.90
N PRO A 148 22.46 -6.41 -23.85
CA PRO A 148 22.72 -7.38 -22.78
C PRO A 148 21.47 -7.65 -21.91
N LYS A 149 21.43 -8.83 -21.27
CA LYS A 149 20.33 -9.20 -20.37
C LYS A 149 20.24 -8.18 -19.25
N ALA A 150 19.03 -7.68 -19.00
CA ALA A 150 18.76 -6.80 -17.87
C ALA A 150 18.11 -7.60 -16.73
N THR A 151 18.59 -7.41 -15.50
CA THR A 151 17.95 -7.95 -14.30
C THR A 151 16.89 -6.98 -13.81
N TYR A 152 15.75 -7.52 -13.37
CA TYR A 152 14.69 -6.77 -12.71
C TYR A 152 14.11 -7.62 -11.58
N PHE A 153 13.43 -6.97 -10.64
CA PHE A 153 12.88 -7.62 -9.46
C PHE A 153 11.36 -7.56 -9.47
N ILE A 154 10.74 -8.65 -9.02
CA ILE A 154 9.30 -8.75 -8.80
C ILE A 154 9.06 -8.85 -7.30
N ALA A 155 8.06 -8.13 -6.79
CA ALA A 155 7.62 -8.28 -5.41
C ALA A 155 6.84 -9.59 -5.25
N LYS A 156 7.35 -10.48 -4.40
CA LYS A 156 6.67 -11.70 -3.97
C LYS A 156 6.05 -11.49 -2.62
N PHE A 157 4.86 -12.03 -2.41
CA PHE A 157 4.10 -11.80 -1.19
C PHE A 157 3.82 -13.12 -0.47
N LYS A 158 3.89 -13.07 0.85
CA LYS A 158 3.34 -14.06 1.78
C LYS A 158 2.34 -13.36 2.68
N MET A 159 1.39 -14.12 3.22
CA MET A 159 0.36 -13.60 4.10
C MET A 159 0.22 -14.45 5.37
N GLU A 160 0.01 -13.78 6.48
CA GLU A 160 -0.32 -14.35 7.78
C GLU A 160 -1.55 -13.64 8.33
N ASP A 161 -2.29 -14.28 9.23
CA ASP A 161 -3.48 -13.67 9.82
C ASP A 161 -3.06 -12.47 10.72
N ALA A 162 -3.77 -11.35 10.58
CA ALA A 162 -3.55 -10.20 11.46
C ALA A 162 -4.16 -10.43 12.84
N MET A 163 -3.65 -9.71 13.85
CA MET A 163 -4.20 -9.74 15.20
C MET A 163 -5.57 -9.06 15.23
N PRO A 164 -6.62 -9.65 15.87
CA PRO A 164 -7.95 -9.06 15.92
C PRO A 164 -7.99 -7.63 16.44
N GLU A 165 -7.20 -7.32 17.47
CA GLU A 165 -7.09 -5.98 18.07
C GLU A 165 -6.63 -4.92 17.05
N ARG A 166 -5.73 -5.29 16.13
CA ARG A 166 -5.28 -4.39 15.06
C ARG A 166 -6.33 -4.21 13.98
N ILE A 167 -7.04 -5.27 13.63
CA ILE A 167 -8.13 -5.22 12.64
C ILE A 167 -9.19 -4.22 13.10
N GLU A 168 -9.56 -4.30 14.38
CA GLU A 168 -10.52 -3.37 15.00
C GLU A 168 -10.00 -1.93 15.01
N ALA A 169 -8.79 -1.69 15.52
CA ALA A 169 -8.21 -0.34 15.58
C ALA A 169 -8.08 0.32 14.20
N PHE A 170 -7.60 -0.41 13.20
CA PHE A 170 -7.48 0.10 11.84
C PHE A 170 -8.83 0.29 11.16
N GLY A 171 -9.82 -0.55 11.47
CA GLY A 171 -11.21 -0.35 11.04
C GLY A 171 -11.78 0.97 11.58
N GLN A 172 -11.66 1.20 12.89
CA GLN A 172 -12.12 2.44 13.52
C GLN A 172 -11.43 3.69 12.94
N TYR A 173 -10.12 3.62 12.73
CA TYR A 173 -9.39 4.71 12.07
C TYR A 173 -9.93 4.95 10.65
N ALA A 174 -10.13 3.88 9.87
CA ALA A 174 -10.60 3.97 8.50
C ALA A 174 -12.04 4.50 8.37
N ASP A 175 -12.90 4.21 9.35
CA ASP A 175 -14.27 4.73 9.38
C ASP A 175 -14.32 6.24 9.67
N CYS A 176 -13.28 6.79 10.30
CA CYS A 176 -13.21 8.19 10.72
C CYS A 176 -12.33 9.08 9.84
N ASN A 177 -11.60 8.52 8.87
CA ASN A 177 -10.61 9.24 8.08
C ASN A 177 -10.74 8.96 6.58
N ARG A 178 -10.56 9.99 5.75
CA ARG A 178 -10.56 9.88 4.29
C ARG A 178 -9.20 9.40 3.80
N ILE A 179 -9.08 8.11 3.51
CA ILE A 179 -7.79 7.51 3.12
C ILE A 179 -7.66 7.51 1.60
N TYR A 180 -6.70 8.30 1.11
CA TYR A 180 -6.38 8.39 -0.31
C TYR A 180 -5.02 9.07 -0.53
N ARG A 181 -4.58 9.06 -1.78
CA ARG A 181 -3.37 9.74 -2.23
C ARG A 181 -3.73 10.64 -3.41
N LEU A 182 -3.51 11.95 -3.27
CA LEU A 182 -4.06 12.96 -4.19
C LEU A 182 -3.42 12.91 -5.58
N ASP A 183 -2.10 12.76 -5.67
CA ASP A 183 -1.31 12.76 -6.91
C ASP A 183 -1.54 11.51 -7.81
N THR A 184 -2.31 10.55 -7.34
CA THR A 184 -2.66 9.29 -8.06
C THR A 184 -4.16 9.14 -8.25
N LEU A 185 -4.96 10.15 -7.90
CA LEU A 185 -6.37 10.22 -8.28
C LEU A 185 -6.46 10.90 -9.66
N THR A 186 -7.10 10.22 -10.61
CA THR A 186 -7.40 10.78 -11.93
C THR A 186 -8.83 10.40 -12.33
N ASN A 187 -9.43 11.20 -13.22
CA ASN A 187 -10.75 10.90 -13.79
C ASN A 187 -10.73 9.70 -14.77
N GLY A 188 -9.54 9.31 -15.25
CA GLY A 188 -9.38 8.21 -16.21
C GLY A 188 -9.22 6.83 -15.56
N ALA A 189 -9.03 6.78 -14.24
CA ALA A 189 -8.73 5.54 -13.53
C ALA A 189 -9.89 4.52 -13.59
N ILE A 190 -9.58 3.29 -14.04
CA ILE A 190 -10.52 2.17 -14.05
C ILE A 190 -10.24 1.28 -12.83
N TYR A 191 -11.15 1.28 -11.86
CA TYR A 191 -11.00 0.53 -10.62
C TYR A 191 -11.46 -0.93 -10.76
N HIS A 192 -10.63 -1.87 -10.29
CA HIS A 192 -10.90 -3.32 -10.36
C HIS A 192 -11.17 -3.95 -8.98
N PHE A 193 -10.49 -3.46 -7.94
CA PHE A 193 -10.61 -3.99 -6.59
C PHE A 193 -10.26 -2.89 -5.59
N VAL A 194 -11.21 -2.46 -4.76
CA VAL A 194 -11.07 -1.28 -3.90
C VAL A 194 -11.52 -1.62 -2.49
N ALA A 195 -10.81 -1.12 -1.49
CA ALA A 195 -11.25 -1.19 -0.10
C ALA A 195 -12.47 -0.29 0.12
N ASP A 196 -13.41 -0.74 0.95
CA ASP A 196 -14.62 0.05 1.25
C ASP A 196 -14.30 1.44 1.85
N CYS A 197 -13.17 1.56 2.56
CA CYS A 197 -12.69 2.78 3.20
C CYS A 197 -11.78 3.66 2.32
N PHE A 198 -11.52 3.28 1.06
CA PHE A 198 -10.78 4.14 0.14
C PHE A 198 -11.64 5.32 -0.28
N TYR A 199 -11.12 6.54 -0.14
CA TYR A 199 -11.85 7.76 -0.47
C TYR A 199 -11.48 8.28 -1.87
N ASN A 200 -12.45 8.33 -2.78
CA ASN A 200 -12.24 8.95 -4.09
C ASN A 200 -12.65 10.44 -4.05
N ALA A 201 -11.68 11.32 -3.76
CA ALA A 201 -11.92 12.75 -3.63
C ALA A 201 -12.46 13.43 -4.90
N LEU A 202 -12.15 12.89 -6.09
CA LEU A 202 -12.61 13.45 -7.36
C LEU A 202 -14.10 13.19 -7.60
N ALA A 203 -14.58 12.00 -7.24
CA ALA A 203 -15.98 11.63 -7.41
C ALA A 203 -16.93 12.44 -6.51
N GLU A 204 -16.45 13.02 -5.42
CA GLU A 204 -17.25 13.91 -4.57
C GLU A 204 -17.26 15.35 -5.10
N GLN A 205 -16.14 15.84 -5.65
CA GLN A 205 -16.09 17.16 -6.28
C GLN A 205 -17.07 17.25 -7.47
N GLU A 206 -17.18 16.20 -8.28
CA GLU A 206 -18.16 16.13 -9.38
C GLU A 206 -19.63 16.18 -8.92
N LYS A 207 -19.93 15.77 -7.68
CA LYS A 207 -21.28 15.85 -7.11
C LYS A 207 -21.59 17.24 -6.54
N GLU A 208 -20.56 17.97 -6.11
CA GLU A 208 -20.69 19.30 -5.51
C GLU A 208 -20.75 20.43 -6.55
N GLU A 209 -20.32 20.20 -7.80
CA GLU A 209 -20.49 21.18 -8.88
C GLU A 209 -21.98 21.31 -9.25
N PRO A 210 -22.63 22.48 -9.00
CA PRO A 210 -24.00 22.68 -9.41
C PRO A 210 -24.08 22.70 -10.94
N ILE A 211 -25.03 21.95 -11.50
CA ILE A 211 -25.42 22.09 -12.91
C ILE A 211 -25.91 23.52 -13.08
N ILE A 212 -25.07 24.40 -13.64
CA ILE A 212 -25.53 25.69 -14.12
C ILE A 212 -26.36 25.39 -15.37
N GLU A 213 -27.66 25.15 -15.18
CA GLU A 213 -28.62 25.19 -16.28
C GLU A 213 -28.54 26.61 -16.86
N GLU A 214 -27.95 26.72 -18.05
CA GLU A 214 -28.06 27.92 -18.88
C GLU A 214 -29.55 28.19 -19.12
N PHE A 215 -30.16 29.04 -18.30
CA PHE A 215 -31.40 29.69 -18.65
C PHE A 215 -31.13 30.53 -19.90
N LYS A 216 -31.43 29.97 -21.07
CA LYS A 216 -31.60 30.73 -22.29
C LYS A 216 -32.81 31.65 -22.11
N GLN A 217 -32.56 32.84 -21.57
CA GLN A 217 -33.42 34.00 -21.79
C GLN A 217 -33.00 34.68 -23.10
N ALA A 218 -33.84 34.56 -24.12
CA ALA A 218 -34.08 35.53 -25.19
C ALA A 218 -34.87 34.80 -26.30
N ALA A 219 -35.98 35.27 -26.84
CA ALA A 219 -36.77 36.49 -26.67
C ALA A 219 -38.18 36.21 -27.24
#